data_AF-A0A970CE55-F1
#
_entry.id   AF-A0A970CE55-F1
#
_cell.length_a   1.000
_cell.length_b   1.000
_cell.length_c   1.000
_cell.angle_alpha   90.00
_cell.angle_beta   90.00
_cell.angle_gamma   90.00
#
_symmetry.space_group_name_H-M   'P 1'
#
loop_
_entity.id
_entity.type
_entity.pdbx_description
1 polymer ?
#
loop_
_entity_poly.entity_id
_entity_poly.type
_entity_poly.pdbx_seq_one_letter_code
_entity_poly.pdbx_strand_id
1 'polypeptide(L)'
;MTREEALQNLNLQEEATPEAIEKAYQRLVRRYPPEFHPEKFRLIDDSYRQLTSLPAMIEKLLAPVIEGKKLEPGLLIFDPSPPDSCIEKALGEIRVIIMHETLWPSPSPVSSSKGRRLS
;
A
#
# COMPACT_ATOMS: atom_id res chain seq x y z
N MET A 1 8.65 2.56 -20.02
CA MET A 1 9.90 1.93 -19.59
C MET A 1 9.56 0.64 -18.89
N THR A 2 10.04 -0.49 -19.39
CA THR A 2 9.84 -1.80 -18.77
C THR A 2 10.89 -2.06 -17.68
N ARG A 3 10.67 -3.06 -16.82
CA ARG A 3 11.63 -3.44 -15.77
C ARG A 3 12.98 -3.87 -16.34
N GLU A 4 12.95 -4.62 -17.45
CA GLU A 4 14.16 -5.10 -18.15
C GLU A 4 14.97 -3.94 -18.70
N GLU A 5 14.31 -2.97 -19.34
CA GLU A 5 14.95 -1.73 -19.81
C GLU A 5 15.59 -0.96 -18.65
N ALA A 6 14.94 -0.90 -17.49
CA ALA A 6 15.48 -0.23 -16.30
C ALA A 6 16.72 -0.93 -15.72
N LEU A 7 16.75 -2.27 -15.73
CA LEU A 7 17.93 -3.02 -15.30
C LEU A 7 19.09 -2.87 -16.28
N GLN A 8 18.81 -2.89 -17.58
CA GLN A 8 19.82 -2.63 -18.61
C GLN A 8 20.43 -1.23 -18.48
N ASN A 9 19.60 -0.20 -18.25
CA ASN A 9 20.07 1.18 -18.07
C ASN A 9 20.97 1.36 -16.83
N LEU A 10 20.79 0.54 -15.80
CA LEU A 10 21.66 0.50 -14.63
C LEU A 10 22.86 -0.47 -14.78
N ASN A 11 23.00 -1.13 -15.93
CA ASN A 11 23.97 -2.19 -16.21
C ASN A 11 23.90 -3.34 -15.19
N LEU A 12 22.69 -3.80 -14.90
CA LEU A 12 22.40 -4.87 -13.95
C LEU A 12 21.73 -6.06 -14.63
N GLN A 13 21.89 -7.24 -14.05
CA GLN A 13 21.20 -8.46 -14.49
C GLN A 13 19.77 -8.52 -13.91
N GLU A 14 18.92 -9.35 -14.51
CA GLU A 14 17.49 -9.50 -14.16
C GLU A 14 17.24 -9.89 -12.69
N GLU A 15 18.23 -10.55 -12.10
CA GLU A 15 18.25 -11.10 -10.73
C GLU A 15 18.94 -10.17 -9.72
N ALA A 16 19.24 -8.93 -10.09
CA ALA A 16 19.91 -7.98 -9.20
C ALA A 16 19.11 -7.72 -7.92
N THR A 17 19.80 -7.76 -6.78
CA THR A 17 19.23 -7.44 -5.47
C THR A 17 18.98 -5.94 -5.32
N PRO A 18 18.09 -5.52 -4.39
CA PRO A 18 17.85 -4.11 -4.11
C PRO A 18 19.13 -3.34 -3.76
N GLU A 19 20.03 -3.97 -3.00
CA GLU A 19 21.34 -3.39 -2.65
C GLU A 19 22.25 -3.19 -3.88
N ALA A 20 22.18 -4.11 -4.86
CA ALA A 20 22.93 -3.98 -6.10
C ALA A 20 22.39 -2.83 -6.96
N ILE A 21 21.07 -2.64 -6.97
CA ILE A 21 20.39 -1.51 -7.64
C ILE A 21 20.85 -0.18 -7.05
N GLU A 22 20.88 -0.07 -5.72
CA GLU A 22 21.32 1.15 -5.04
C GLU A 22 22.81 1.45 -5.28
N LYS A 23 23.69 0.44 -5.17
CA LYS A 23 25.13 0.60 -5.46
C LYS A 23 25.38 1.02 -6.90
N ALA A 24 24.64 0.45 -7.86
CA ALA A 24 24.75 0.82 -9.26
C ALA A 24 24.32 2.26 -9.51
N TYR A 25 23.19 2.67 -8.92
CA TYR A 25 22.69 4.05 -8.98
C TYR A 25 23.73 5.04 -8.43
N GLN A 26 24.23 4.82 -7.21
CA GLN A 26 25.25 5.69 -6.61
C GLN A 26 26.52 5.80 -7.47
N ARG A 27 26.97 4.68 -8.05
CA ARG A 27 28.13 4.65 -8.96
C ARG A 27 27.87 5.47 -10.22
N LEU A 28 26.69 5.33 -10.82
CA LEU A 28 26.34 6.00 -12.08
C LEU A 28 26.08 7.50 -11.89
N VAL A 29 25.45 7.92 -10.79
CA VAL A 29 25.26 9.34 -10.47
C VAL A 29 26.59 10.07 -10.27
N ARG A 30 27.55 9.42 -9.59
CA ARG A 30 28.91 9.97 -9.46
C ARG A 30 29.64 10.09 -10.80
N ARG A 31 29.36 9.19 -11.74
CA ARG A 31 29.98 9.15 -13.07
C ARG A 31 29.31 10.12 -14.07
N TYR A 32 28.00 10.31 -13.93
CA TYR A 32 27.17 11.14 -14.80
C TYR A 32 26.40 12.15 -13.96
N PRO A 33 27.08 13.18 -13.43
CA PRO A 33 26.42 14.24 -12.69
C PRO A 33 25.44 15.03 -13.58
N PRO A 34 24.33 15.53 -13.01
CA PRO A 34 23.28 16.21 -13.75
C PRO A 34 23.76 17.50 -14.44
N GLU A 35 24.78 18.16 -13.90
CA GLU A 35 25.33 19.40 -14.47
C GLU A 35 26.04 19.19 -15.81
N PHE A 36 26.63 18.01 -16.02
CA PHE A 36 27.39 17.69 -17.23
C PHE A 36 26.65 16.74 -18.17
N HIS A 37 25.76 15.90 -17.63
CA HIS A 37 25.03 14.89 -18.38
C HIS A 37 23.56 14.76 -17.94
N PRO A 38 22.74 15.80 -18.17
CA PRO A 38 21.36 15.84 -17.69
C PRO A 38 20.49 14.71 -18.26
N GLU A 39 20.64 14.40 -19.56
CA GLU A 39 19.88 13.35 -20.22
C GLU A 39 20.18 11.95 -19.64
N LYS A 40 21.46 11.65 -19.40
CA LYS A 40 21.87 10.37 -18.82
C LYS A 40 21.44 10.26 -17.37
N PHE A 41 21.59 11.33 -16.61
CA PHE A 41 21.16 11.37 -15.22
C PHE A 41 19.65 11.12 -15.10
N ARG A 42 18.83 11.78 -15.93
CA ARG A 42 17.38 11.58 -15.96
C ARG A 42 17.02 10.12 -16.24
N LEU A 43 17.68 9.52 -17.23
CA LEU A 43 17.46 8.12 -17.58
C LEU A 43 17.86 7.17 -16.44
N ILE A 44 18.94 7.45 -15.72
CA ILE A 44 19.39 6.68 -14.55
C ILE A 44 18.40 6.84 -13.37
N ASP A 45 17.94 8.05 -13.08
CA ASP A 45 16.99 8.34 -12.00
C ASP A 45 15.62 7.70 -12.26
N ASP A 46 15.10 7.84 -13.49
CA ASP A 46 13.84 7.21 -13.91
C ASP A 46 13.93 5.67 -13.80
N SER A 47 15.06 5.08 -14.20
CA SER A 47 15.30 3.64 -14.05
C SER A 47 15.27 3.19 -12.60
N TYR A 48 15.94 3.93 -11.72
CA TYR A 48 16.00 3.63 -10.29
C TYR A 48 14.62 3.75 -9.64
N ARG A 49 13.87 4.81 -9.95
CA ARG A 49 12.49 5.00 -9.47
C ARG A 49 11.56 3.88 -9.92
N GLN A 50 11.65 3.46 -11.19
CA GLN A 50 10.83 2.37 -11.69
C GLN A 50 11.04 1.08 -10.90
N LEU A 51 12.30 0.75 -10.58
CA LEU A 51 12.67 -0.46 -9.85
C LEU A 51 12.39 -0.40 -8.34
N THR A 52 12.35 0.79 -7.75
CA THR A 52 12.10 1.01 -6.32
C THR A 52 10.67 1.41 -6.00
N SER A 53 9.84 1.65 -7.01
CA SER A 53 8.46 2.07 -6.82
C SER A 53 7.62 1.01 -6.11
N LEU A 54 6.79 1.47 -5.17
CA LEU A 54 5.84 0.65 -4.40
C LEU A 54 4.93 -0.21 -5.31
N PRO A 55 4.39 0.29 -6.44
CA PRO A 55 3.62 -0.53 -7.37
C PRO A 55 4.42 -1.71 -7.95
N ALA A 56 5.68 -1.50 -8.33
CA ALA A 56 6.53 -2.58 -8.85
C ALA A 56 6.88 -3.63 -7.77
N MET A 57 7.03 -3.19 -6.51
CA MET A 57 7.18 -4.11 -5.38
C MET A 57 5.91 -4.92 -5.12
N ILE A 58 4.74 -4.29 -5.19
CA ILE A 58 3.44 -4.96 -5.02
C ILE A 58 3.21 -5.96 -6.14
N GLU A 59 3.47 -5.59 -7.41
CA GLU A 59 3.41 -6.53 -8.53
C GLU A 59 4.32 -7.74 -8.32
N LYS A 60 5.53 -7.57 -7.76
CA LYS A 60 6.42 -8.69 -7.42
C LYS A 60 5.87 -9.58 -6.31
N LEU A 61 5.18 -9.01 -5.32
CA LEU A 61 4.52 -9.75 -4.24
C LEU A 61 3.25 -10.47 -4.71
N LEU A 62 2.57 -9.92 -5.70
CA LEU A 62 1.32 -10.46 -6.25
C LEU A 62 1.54 -11.33 -7.50
N ALA A 63 2.75 -11.34 -8.07
CA ALA A 63 3.09 -12.17 -9.21
C ALA A 63 2.88 -13.65 -8.86
N PRO A 64 2.35 -14.47 -9.79
CA PRO A 64 2.03 -15.88 -9.56
C PRO A 64 3.25 -16.78 -9.29
N VAL A 65 4.45 -16.23 -9.06
CA VAL A 65 5.67 -16.95 -8.69
C VAL A 65 5.60 -17.53 -7.25
N ILE A 66 4.55 -17.22 -6.49
CA ILE A 66 4.24 -17.87 -5.20
C ILE A 66 3.48 -19.18 -5.44
N GLU A 67 3.97 -20.07 -6.29
CA GLU A 67 3.43 -21.44 -6.41
C GLU A 67 4.06 -22.42 -5.41
N GLY A 68 5.04 -22.00 -4.60
CA GLY A 68 5.80 -22.93 -3.74
C GLY A 68 6.01 -22.52 -2.28
N LYS A 69 5.66 -21.30 -1.87
CA LYS A 69 5.79 -20.87 -0.47
C LYS A 69 4.41 -20.55 0.06
N LYS A 70 3.84 -21.51 0.78
CA LYS A 70 2.67 -21.35 1.63
C LYS A 70 2.92 -20.14 2.52
N LEU A 71 2.37 -18.98 2.16
CA LEU A 71 2.36 -17.82 3.04
C LEU A 71 1.57 -18.25 4.27
N GLU A 72 2.23 -18.31 5.42
CA GLU A 72 1.58 -18.67 6.66
C GLU A 72 0.46 -17.65 6.91
N PRO A 73 -0.82 -18.07 6.93
CA PRO A 73 -1.95 -17.16 7.13
C PRO A 73 -1.83 -16.35 8.43
N GLY A 74 -1.07 -16.87 9.39
CA GLY A 74 -0.73 -16.19 10.65
C GLY A 74 0.09 -14.90 10.50
N LEU A 75 0.81 -14.70 9.39
CA LEU A 75 1.54 -13.45 9.11
C LEU A 75 0.63 -12.32 8.62
N LEU A 76 -0.59 -12.64 8.20
CA LEU A 76 -1.60 -11.69 7.76
C LEU A 76 -2.67 -11.44 8.84
N ILE A 77 -2.39 -11.85 10.08
CA ILE A 77 -3.22 -11.47 11.22
C ILE A 77 -2.86 -10.03 11.54
N PHE A 78 -3.68 -9.13 11.01
CA PHE A 78 -3.80 -7.79 11.56
C PHE A 78 -4.62 -7.95 12.83
N ASP A 79 -4.04 -7.60 13.98
CA ASP A 79 -4.80 -7.33 15.19
C ASP A 79 -5.22 -5.86 15.13
N PRO A 80 -6.42 -5.52 14.61
CA PRO A 80 -6.90 -4.16 14.62
C PRO A 80 -7.28 -3.79 16.06
N SER A 81 -6.29 -3.58 16.93
CA SER A 81 -6.54 -2.84 18.16
C SER A 81 -6.63 -1.36 17.79
N PRO A 82 -7.72 -0.67 18.16
CA PRO A 82 -7.76 0.77 18.00
C PRO A 82 -6.65 1.38 18.86
N PRO A 83 -5.96 2.43 18.39
CA PRO A 83 -4.98 3.11 19.23
C PRO A 83 -5.67 3.67 20.48
N ASP A 84 -5.04 3.53 21.65
CA ASP A 84 -5.62 3.95 22.94
C ASP A 84 -6.09 5.42 22.94
N SER A 85 -5.41 6.26 22.15
CA SER A 85 -5.74 7.68 21.98
C SER A 85 -7.12 7.96 21.38
N CYS A 86 -7.72 7.01 20.64
CA CYS A 86 -9.04 7.19 20.03
C CYS A 86 -10.20 6.56 20.81
N ILE A 87 -9.92 5.70 21.79
CA ILE A 87 -10.96 4.95 22.53
C ILE A 87 -11.85 5.90 23.33
N GLU A 88 -11.26 6.79 24.14
CA GLU A 88 -12.03 7.72 24.99
C GLU A 88 -12.91 8.67 24.16
N LYS A 89 -12.38 9.13 23.02
CA LYS A 89 -13.14 9.98 22.09
C LYS A 89 -14.34 9.23 21.51
N ALA A 90 -14.14 8.01 21.02
CA ALA A 90 -15.20 7.17 20.47
C ALA A 90 -16.27 6.84 21.53
N LEU A 91 -15.86 6.51 22.76
CA LEU A 91 -16.78 6.29 23.88
C LEU A 91 -17.58 7.56 24.22
N GLY A 92 -16.95 8.73 24.16
CA GLY A 92 -17.63 10.01 24.33
C GLY A 92 -18.72 10.25 23.28
N GLU A 93 -18.42 10.01 22.00
CA GLU A 93 -19.37 10.14 20.90
C GLU A 93 -20.55 9.18 21.05
N ILE A 94 -20.28 7.91 21.39
CA ILE A 94 -21.33 6.90 21.66
C ILE A 94 -22.25 7.35 22.80
N ARG A 95 -21.70 7.87 23.90
CA ARG A 95 -22.51 8.37 25.03
C ARG A 95 -23.41 9.52 24.61
N VAL A 96 -22.92 10.45 23.79
CA VAL A 96 -23.73 11.57 23.28
C VAL A 96 -24.90 11.05 22.45
N ILE A 97 -24.66 10.08 21.56
CA ILE A 97 -25.73 9.49 20.72
C ILE A 97 -26.79 8.81 21.60
N ILE A 98 -26.38 7.96 22.55
CA ILE A 98 -27.30 7.26 23.46
C ILE A 98 -28.08 8.26 24.32
N MET A 99 -27.42 9.29 24.84
CA MET A 99 -28.07 10.32 25.65
C MET A 99 -29.08 11.11 24.82
N HIS A 100 -28.76 11.42 23.57
CA HIS A 100 -29.67 12.08 22.65
C HIS A 100 -30.89 11.20 22.32
N GLU A 101 -30.70 9.92 22.00
CA GLU A 101 -31.81 8.99 21.71
C GLU A 101 -32.72 8.74 22.92
N THR A 102 -32.17 8.68 24.12
CA THR A 102 -32.95 8.43 25.35
C THR A 102 -33.74 9.65 25.81
N LEU A 103 -33.17 10.85 25.69
CA LEU A 103 -33.82 12.08 26.14
C LEU A 103 -34.72 12.71 25.08
N TRP A 104 -34.39 12.55 23.80
CA TRP A 104 -35.19 12.99 22.66
C TRP A 104 -35.42 11.81 21.71
N PRO A 105 -36.27 10.84 22.10
CA PRO A 105 -36.66 9.76 21.20
C PRO A 105 -37.37 10.39 20.00
N SER A 106 -36.66 10.46 18.87
CA SER A 106 -37.28 10.84 17.61
C SER A 106 -38.39 9.83 17.32
N PRO A 107 -39.57 10.25 16.85
CA PRO A 107 -40.60 9.32 16.45
C PRO A 107 -40.01 8.41 15.37
N SER A 108 -39.84 7.13 15.68
CA SER A 108 -39.33 6.16 14.72
C SER A 108 -40.26 6.17 13.50
N PRO A 109 -39.74 6.22 12.27
CA PRO A 109 -40.56 5.95 11.10
C PRO A 109 -40.99 4.49 11.24
N VAL A 110 -42.28 4.30 11.52
CA VAL A 110 -42.95 3.00 11.63
C VAL A 110 -42.50 2.14 10.44
N SER A 111 -41.63 1.15 10.67
CA SER A 111 -41.25 0.22 9.62
C SER A 111 -42.49 -0.61 9.32
N SER A 112 -43.23 -0.22 8.30
CA SER A 112 -44.35 -0.98 7.76
C SER A 112 -43.78 -2.22 7.04
N SER A 113 -43.30 -3.20 7.81
CA SER A 113 -43.00 -4.54 7.32
C SER A 113 -44.33 -5.29 7.24
N LYS A 114 -45.07 -4.94 6.19
CA LYS A 114 -46.28 -5.63 5.74
C LYS A 114 -45.95 -7.12 5.58
N GLY A 115 -46.51 -7.94 6.46
CA GLY A 115 -46.38 -9.39 6.40
C GLY A 115 -46.79 -9.92 5.04
N ARG A 116 -45.89 -10.64 4.38
CA ARG A 116 -46.21 -11.51 3.25
C ARG A 116 -46.17 -12.95 3.76
N ARG A 117 -47.28 -13.38 4.35
CA ARG A 117 -47.70 -14.79 4.27
C ARG A 117 -48.43 -14.96 2.93
N LEU A 118 -48.24 -16.11 2.31
CA LEU A 118 -49.10 -16.88 1.38
C LEU A 118 -48.12 -17.86 0.70
N SER A 119 -48.07 -19.11 1.15
CA SER A 119 -48.94 -20.24 0.74
C SER A 119 -48.43 -20.90 -0.53
#